data_AF-A0A6B1KFK9-F1
#
_entry.id   AF-A0A6B1KFK9-F1
#
_cell.length_a   1.000
_cell.length_b   1.000
_cell.length_c   1.000
_cell.angle_alpha   90.00
_cell.angle_beta   90.00
_cell.angle_gamma   90.00
#
_symmetry.space_group_name_H-M   'P 1'
#
loop_
_entity.id
_entity.type
_entity.pdbx_description
1 polymer ?
#
loop_
_entity_poly.entity_id
_entity_poly.type
_entity_poly.pdbx_seq_one_letter_code
_entity_poly.pdbx_strand_id
1 'polypeptide(L)' 'QTAPLKAENGKVKLRILVDWSSVEVFGGSGEAVITDQIFPDPASQGVEVFAENGSVKLDQARVWHLGSAHD' A
#
# COMPACT_ATOMS: atom_id res chain seq x y z
N GLN A 1 -11.87 5.00 3.75
CA GLN A 1 -11.97 6.00 2.66
C GLN A 1 -12.01 5.27 1.32
N THR A 2 -12.41 5.94 0.23
CA THR A 2 -12.35 5.35 -1.13
C THR A 2 -11.69 6.34 -2.10
N ALA A 3 -10.88 5.82 -3.03
CA ALA A 3 -10.26 6.59 -4.10
C ALA A 3 -10.40 5.78 -5.42
N PRO A 4 -11.28 6.19 -6.35
CA PRO A 4 -11.49 5.47 -7.60
C PRO A 4 -10.21 5.47 -8.46
N LEU A 5 -9.82 4.30 -8.97
CA LEU A 5 -8.68 4.14 -9.87
C LEU A 5 -9.06 3.22 -11.03
N LYS A 6 -8.79 3.65 -12.25
CA LYS A 6 -8.96 2.83 -13.45
C LYS A 6 -7.74 1.92 -13.62
N ALA A 7 -7.97 0.65 -13.91
CA ALA A 7 -6.88 -0.25 -14.28
C ALA A 7 -6.33 0.08 -15.67
N GLU A 8 -5.01 0.05 -15.81
CA GLU A 8 -4.30 0.21 -17.08
C GLU A 8 -3.89 -1.16 -17.61
N ASN A 9 -4.41 -1.56 -18.77
CA ASN A 9 -4.17 -2.88 -19.36
C ASN A 9 -4.47 -4.04 -18.40
N GLY A 10 -5.53 -3.91 -17.59
CA GLY A 10 -5.94 -4.89 -16.60
C GLY A 10 -5.05 -4.94 -15.35
N LYS A 11 -4.18 -3.94 -15.14
CA LYS A 11 -3.25 -3.87 -14.02
C LYS A 11 -3.51 -2.65 -13.16
N VAL A 12 -3.22 -2.81 -11.87
CA VAL A 12 -3.18 -1.72 -10.90
C VAL A 12 -1.77 -1.68 -10.32
N LYS A 13 -1.20 -0.48 -10.24
CA LYS A 13 0.06 -0.22 -9.56
C LYS A 13 -0.25 0.50 -8.25
N LEU A 14 0.34 0.03 -7.17
CA LEU A 14 0.25 0.67 -5.86
C LEU A 14 1.66 0.98 -5.36
N ARG A 15 1.83 2.15 -4.74
CA ARG A 15 2.94 2.44 -3.84
C ARG A 15 2.34 2.71 -2.47
N ILE A 16 2.80 1.97 -1.47
CA ILE A 16 2.28 2.06 -0.10
C ILE A 16 3.43 2.50 0.79
N LEU A 17 3.23 3.58 1.53
CA LEU A 17 4.11 4.01 2.61
C LEU A 17 3.42 3.69 3.93
N VAL A 18 4.15 3.06 4.83
CA VAL A 18 3.69 2.74 6.18
C VAL A 18 4.69 3.35 7.14
N ASP A 19 4.19 4.12 8.09
CA ASP A 19 4.96 4.69 9.19
C ASP A 19 4.24 4.38 10.52
N TRP A 20 4.84 4.77 11.64
CA TRP A 20 4.43 4.42 13.00
C TRP A 20 2.95 4.70 13.27
N SER A 21 2.41 5.75 12.66
CA SER A 21 1.01 6.17 12.85
C SER A 21 0.28 6.51 11.56
N SER A 22 0.77 6.08 10.39
CA SER A 22 0.11 6.40 9.12
C SER A 22 0.30 5.35 8.04
N VAL A 23 -0.69 5.28 7.15
CA VAL A 23 -0.60 4.56 5.87
C VAL A 23 -0.99 5.51 4.75
N GLU A 24 -0.15 5.57 3.72
CA GLU A 24 -0.40 6.33 2.50
C GLU A 24 -0.32 5.40 1.29
N VAL A 25 -1.41 5.34 0.53
CA VAL A 25 -1.54 4.49 -0.67
C VAL A 25 -1.68 5.38 -1.89
N PHE A 26 -0.73 5.26 -2.81
CA PHE A 26 -0.72 5.95 -4.10
C PHE A 26 -1.07 4.94 -5.19
N GLY A 27 -2.19 5.15 -5.86
CA GLY A 27 -2.64 4.39 -7.02
C GLY A 27 -2.08 4.94 -8.33
N GLY A 28 -1.69 4.03 -9.22
CA GLY A 28 -1.13 4.37 -10.54
C GLY A 28 0.19 5.12 -10.45
N SER A 29 0.21 6.33 -10.97
CA SER A 29 1.29 7.32 -10.85
C SER A 29 0.92 8.47 -9.89
N GLY A 30 -0.14 8.32 -9.11
CA GLY A 30 -0.64 9.32 -8.13
C GLY A 30 -2.01 9.89 -8.47
N GLU A 31 -2.75 9.30 -9.40
CA GLU A 31 -4.08 9.75 -9.82
C GLU A 31 -5.14 9.51 -8.73
N ALA A 32 -4.86 8.58 -7.81
CA ALA A 32 -5.69 8.27 -6.65
C ALA A 32 -4.80 8.13 -5.40
N VAL A 33 -5.18 8.77 -4.30
CA VAL A 33 -4.44 8.71 -3.03
C VAL A 33 -5.40 8.46 -1.88
N ILE A 34 -5.01 7.58 -0.96
CA ILE A 34 -5.65 7.40 0.35
C ILE A 34 -4.59 7.65 1.42
N THR A 35 -4.91 8.49 2.40
CA THR A 35 -4.08 8.74 3.57
C THR A 35 -4.93 8.54 4.80
N ASP A 36 -4.42 7.73 5.73
CA ASP A 36 -5.11 7.49 6.99
C ASP A 36 -4.13 7.37 8.16
N GLN A 37 -4.62 7.70 9.34
CA GLN A 37 -3.91 7.51 10.59
C GLN A 37 -4.19 6.09 11.12
N ILE A 38 -3.15 5.45 11.65
CA ILE A 38 -3.26 4.13 12.28
C ILE A 38 -2.63 4.13 13.67
N PHE A 39 -3.02 3.16 14.49
CA PHE A 39 -2.47 2.94 15.84
C PHE A 39 -2.14 1.45 16.02
N PRO A 40 -1.08 0.95 15.36
CA PRO A 40 -0.78 -0.48 15.33
C PRO A 40 -0.24 -0.96 16.68
N ASP A 41 -0.48 -2.24 16.98
CA ASP A 41 0.29 -2.93 18.03
C ASP A 41 1.77 -2.97 17.60
N PRO A 42 2.74 -2.76 18.51
CA PRO A 42 4.17 -2.82 18.18
C PRO A 42 4.60 -4.13 17.48
N ALA A 43 3.94 -5.25 17.76
CA ALA A 43 4.21 -6.53 17.12
C ALA A 43 3.60 -6.66 15.70
N SER A 44 2.74 -5.73 15.27
CA SER A 44 2.11 -5.72 13.95
C SER A 44 3.06 -5.23 12.85
N GLN A 45 4.12 -6.00 12.60
CA GLN A 45 5.20 -5.69 11.63
C GLN A 45 5.11 -6.51 10.33
N GLY A 46 4.10 -7.39 10.21
CA GLY A 46 3.93 -8.30 9.08
C GLY A 46 3.30 -7.63 7.86
N VAL A 47 3.56 -8.21 6.68
CA VAL A 47 2.90 -7.85 5.42
C VAL A 47 2.37 -9.12 4.78
N GLU A 48 1.12 -9.10 4.33
CA GLU A 48 0.47 -10.20 3.65
C GLU A 48 -0.14 -9.73 2.32
N VAL A 49 -0.08 -10.59 1.30
CA VAL A 49 -0.81 -10.41 0.04
C VAL A 49 -1.85 -11.52 -0.04
N PHE A 50 -3.11 -11.14 -0.20
CA PHE A 50 -4.23 -12.07 -0.26
C PHE A 50 -5.19 -11.71 -1.40
N ALA A 51 -6.06 -12.66 -1.74
CA ALA A 51 -7.18 -12.45 -2.66
C ALA A 51 -8.42 -13.10 -2.07
N GLU A 52 -9.54 -12.39 -2.13
CA GLU A 52 -10.84 -12.90 -1.71
C GLU A 52 -11.69 -13.21 -2.96
N ASN A 53 -12.48 -14.28 -2.90
CA ASN A 53 -13.46 -14.64 -3.94
C ASN A 53 -12.88 -14.80 -5.36
N GLY A 54 -11.62 -15.23 -5.48
CA GLY A 54 -10.99 -15.44 -6.78
C GLY A 54 -9.48 -15.59 -6.68
N SER A 55 -8.79 -15.20 -7.76
CA SER A 55 -7.34 -15.21 -7.82
C SER A 55 -6.83 -13.95 -8.49
N VAL A 56 -5.69 -13.46 -8.00
CA VAL A 56 -4.96 -12.35 -8.59
C VAL A 56 -3.54 -12.80 -8.89
N LYS A 57 -2.96 -12.26 -9.95
CA LYS A 57 -1.53 -12.42 -10.21
C LYS A 57 -0.81 -11.18 -9.70
N LEU A 58 0.09 -11.37 -8.73
CA LEU A 58 1.04 -10.34 -8.33
C LEU A 58 2.21 -10.34 -9.32
N ASP A 59 2.23 -9.39 -10.25
CA ASP A 59 3.31 -9.30 -11.24
C ASP A 59 4.67 -8.94 -10.59
N GLN A 60 4.67 -8.05 -9.59
CA GLN A 60 5.87 -7.67 -8.85
C GLN A 60 5.49 -7.07 -7.49
N ALA A 61 6.25 -7.41 -6.44
CA ALA A 61 6.29 -6.66 -5.19
C ALA A 61 7.74 -6.37 -4.81
N ARG A 62 7.97 -5.16 -4.29
CA ARG A 62 9.25 -4.76 -3.71
C ARG A 62 8.96 -4.05 -2.41
N VAL A 63 9.68 -4.44 -1.36
CA VAL A 63 9.53 -3.89 -0.01
C VAL A 63 10.88 -3.29 0.38
N TRP A 64 10.85 -2.04 0.83
CA TRP A 64 12.03 -1.33 1.30
C TRP A 64 11.79 -0.94 2.75
N HIS A 65 12.76 -1.23 3.61
CA HIS A 65 12.78 -0.64 4.94
C HIS A 65 13.26 0.81 4.80
N LEU A 66 12.49 1.74 5.37
CA LEU A 66 12.84 3.16 5.39
C LEU A 66 13.45 3.47 6.75
N GLY A 67 14.58 4.18 6.73
CA GLY A 67 15.15 4.74 7.96
C GLY A 67 14.35 5.95 8.44
N SER A 68 14.68 6.40 9.65
CA SER A 68 14.21 7.70 10.14
C SER A 68 14.62 8.81 9.17
N ALA A 69 13.72 9.77 8.95
CA ALA A 69 14.04 11.02 8.25
C ALA A 69 14.84 12.00 9.12
N HIS A 70 14.94 11.71 10.42
CA HIS A 70 15.75 12.44 11.40
C HIS A 70 17.05 11.68 11.68
N ASP A 71 18.10 12.42 12.02
CA ASP A 71 19.41 11.90 12.46
C ASP A 71 19.36 11.19 13.82
#